data_AF-A0A967W2X0-F1
#
_entry.id   AF-A0A967W2X0-F1
#
_cell.length_a   1.000
_cell.length_b   1.000
_cell.length_c   1.000
_cell.angle_alpha   90.00
_cell.angle_beta   90.00
_cell.angle_gamma   90.00
#
_symmetry.space_group_name_H-M   'P 1'
#
loop_
_entity.id
_entity.type
_entity.pdbx_description
1 polymer ?
#
loop_
_entity_poly.entity_id
_entity_poly.type
_entity_poly.pdbx_seq_one_letter_code
_entity_poly.pdbx_strand_id
1 'polypeptide(L)' 'GISEQTFYRWRKQYGGLRTNQAKRLKDLERENARLKKLVAELNLDKSILEEAVR' A
#
# COMPACT_ATOMS: atom_id res chain seq x y z
N GLY A 1 -39.02 1.95 7.77
CA GLY A 1 -38.07 2.24 6.67
C GLY A 1 -37.15 3.37 7.10
N ILE A 2 -35.92 3.42 6.60
CA ILE A 2 -34.96 4.50 6.88
C ILE A 2 -35.38 5.74 6.08
N SER A 3 -35.26 6.95 6.67
CA SER A 3 -35.57 8.19 5.95
C SER A 3 -34.56 8.49 4.85
N GLU A 4 -35.00 9.13 3.78
CA GLU A 4 -34.16 9.45 2.63
C GLU A 4 -32.98 10.36 3.01
N GLN A 5 -33.19 11.31 3.94
CA GLN A 5 -32.12 12.16 4.47
C GLN A 5 -31.06 11.35 5.22
N THR A 6 -31.49 10.32 5.95
CA THR A 6 -30.57 9.43 6.69
C THR A 6 -29.75 8.58 5.72
N PHE A 7 -30.36 8.07 4.66
CA PHE A 7 -29.67 7.34 3.60
C PHE A 7 -28.59 8.19 2.90
N TYR A 8 -28.92 9.41 2.48
CA TYR A 8 -27.95 10.30 1.82
C TYR A 8 -26.81 10.73 2.74
N ARG A 9 -27.09 10.97 4.03
CA ARG A 9 -26.06 11.28 5.04
C ARG A 9 -25.06 10.14 5.19
N TRP A 10 -25.55 8.90 5.32
CA TRP A 10 -24.68 7.71 5.43
C TRP A 10 -23.89 7.45 4.15
N ARG A 11 -24.50 7.64 2.97
CA ARG A 11 -23.79 7.50 1.70
C ARG A 11 -22.66 8.53 1.58
N LYS A 12 -22.88 9.77 2.01
CA LYS A 12 -21.84 10.82 2.02
C LYS A 12 -20.71 10.48 3.01
N GLN A 13 -21.06 10.01 4.20
CA GLN A 13 -20.09 9.76 5.27
C GLN A 13 -19.26 8.48 5.06
N TYR A 14 -19.88 7.42 4.55
CA TYR A 14 -19.26 6.08 4.49
C TYR A 14 -19.03 5.56 3.06
N GLY A 15 -19.65 6.18 2.04
CA GLY A 15 -19.52 5.75 0.64
C GLY A 15 -18.10 5.86 0.10
N GLY A 16 -17.40 6.95 0.41
CA GLY A 16 -16.01 7.17 -0.01
C GLY A 16 -14.95 6.59 0.92
N LEU A 17 -15.33 6.19 2.13
CA LEU A 17 -14.38 5.68 3.12
C LEU A 17 -13.74 4.36 2.64
N ARG A 18 -14.55 3.45 2.10
CA ARG A 18 -14.09 2.16 1.58
C ARG A 18 -13.20 2.31 0.35
N THR A 19 -13.50 3.26 -0.54
CA THR A 19 -12.67 3.52 -1.72
C THR A 19 -11.32 4.14 -1.36
N ASN A 20 -11.30 5.04 -0.37
CA ASN A 20 -10.06 5.65 0.12
C ASN A 20 -9.15 4.62 0.83
N GLN A 21 -9.73 3.73 1.64
CA GLN A 21 -9.00 2.64 2.27
C GLN A 21 -8.41 1.68 1.23
N ALA A 22 -9.18 1.30 0.21
CA ALA A 22 -8.70 0.45 -0.87
C ALA A 22 -7.57 1.12 -1.69
N LYS A 23 -7.66 2.43 -1.94
CA LYS A 23 -6.59 3.18 -2.61
C LYS A 23 -5.30 3.16 -1.79
N ARG A 24 -5.39 3.47 -0.49
CA ARG A 24 -4.24 3.46 0.42
C ARG A 24 -3.60 2.06 0.52
N LEU A 25 -4.40 1.00 0.54
CA LEU A 25 -3.89 -0.37 0.55
C LEU A 25 -3.08 -0.67 -0.72
N LYS A 26 -3.62 -0.36 -1.90
CA LYS A 26 -2.91 -0.55 -3.18
C LYS A 26 -1.59 0.24 -3.24
N ASP A 27 -1.59 1.47 -2.73
CA ASP A 27 -0.38 2.29 -2.73
C ASP A 27 0.69 1.71 -1.79
N LEU A 28 0.29 1.20 -0.61
CA LEU A 28 1.18 0.50 0.32
C LEU A 28 1.72 -0.82 -0.27
N GLU A 29 0.89 -1.59 -0.96
CA GLU A 29 1.31 -2.83 -1.63
C GLU A 29 2.36 -2.57 -2.70
N ARG A 30 2.19 -1.51 -3.52
CA ARG A 30 3.18 -1.11 -4.52
C ARG A 30 4.48 -0.68 -3.89
N GLU A 31 4.42 0.14 -2.84
CA GLU A 31 5.64 0.61 -2.17
C GLU A 31 6.38 -0.54 -1.48
N ASN A 32 5.65 -1.48 -0.87
CA ASN A 32 6.25 -2.68 -0.28
C ASN A 32 6.97 -3.53 -1.33
N ALA A 33 6.36 -3.73 -2.50
CA ALA A 33 7.00 -4.44 -3.61
C ALA A 33 8.29 -3.74 -4.09
N ARG A 34 8.24 -2.40 -4.22
CA ARG A 34 9.41 -1.59 -4.59
C ARG A 34 10.54 -1.72 -3.57
N LEU A 35 10.22 -1.61 -2.28
CA LEU A 35 11.19 -1.71 -1.19
C LEU A 35 11.80 -3.11 -1.11
N LYS A 36 11.01 -4.17 -1.27
CA LYS A 36 11.53 -5.55 -1.30
C LYS A 36 12.54 -5.76 -2.43
N LYS A 37 12.24 -5.24 -3.62
CA LYS A 37 13.17 -5.30 -4.76
C LYS A 37 14.48 -4.59 -4.44
N LEU A 38 14.40 -3.36 -3.94
CA LEU A 38 15.60 -2.58 -3.58
C LEU A 38 16.44 -3.28 -2.52
N VAL A 39 15.80 -3.85 -1.49
CA VAL A 39 16.51 -4.61 -0.44
C VAL A 39 17.20 -5.85 -1.02
N ALA A 40 16.56 -6.56 -1.95
CA ALA A 40 17.18 -7.71 -2.60
C ALA A 40 18.40 -7.31 -3.45
N GLU A 41 18.30 -6.23 -4.21
CA GLU A 41 19.41 -5.67 -5.00
C GLU A 41 20.58 -5.26 -4.10
N LEU A 42 20.33 -4.48 -3.04
CA LEU A 42 21.37 -4.06 -2.10
C LEU A 42 22.05 -5.23 -1.39
N ASN A 43 21.28 -6.27 -1.02
CA ASN A 43 21.86 -7.45 -0.40
C ASN A 43 22.74 -8.23 -1.39
N LEU A 44 22.33 -8.33 -2.66
CA LEU A 44 23.13 -8.96 -3.71
C LEU A 44 24.45 -8.22 -3.91
N ASP A 45 24.40 -6.88 -4.06
CA ASP A 45 25.60 -6.05 -4.22
C ASP A 45 26.55 -6.21 -3.02
N LYS A 46 26.00 -6.21 -1.81
CA LYS A 46 26.78 -6.45 -0.60
C LYS A 46 27.46 -7.82 -0.63
N SER A 47 26.75 -8.89 -0.98
CA SER A 47 27.33 -10.23 -1.06
C SER A 47 28.45 -10.33 -2.10
N ILE A 48 28.28 -9.69 -3.26
CA ILE A 48 29.33 -9.65 -4.30
C ILE A 48 30.58 -8.93 -3.78
N LEU A 49 30.42 -7.81 -3.08
CA LEU A 49 31.54 -7.06 -2.50
C LEU A 49 32.27 -7.87 -1.42
N GLU A 50 31.52 -8.56 -0.56
CA GLU A 50 32.11 -9.43 0.47
C GLU A 50 32.88 -10.61 -0.15
N GLU A 51 32.38 -11.18 -1.25
CA GLU A 51 33.08 -12.24 -1.99
C GLU A 51 34.35 -11.72 -2.69
N ALA A 52 34.30 -10.52 -3.29
CA ALA A 52 35.45 -9.93 -3.99
C ALA A 52 36.61 -9.54 -3.07
N VAL A 53 36.33 -9.30 -1.78
CA VAL A 53 37.34 -8.95 -0.75
C VAL A 53 37.94 -10.20 -0.08
N ARG A 54 37.34 -11.37 -0.29
CA ARG A 54 37.78 -12.65 0.27
C ARG A 54 38.92 -13.29 -0.51
#